data_AF-Q6LDM1-F1
#
_entry.id   AF-Q6LDM1-F1
#
_cell.length_a   1.000
_cell.length_b   1.000
_cell.length_c   1.000
_cell.angle_alpha   90.00
_cell.angle_beta   90.00
_cell.angle_gamma   90.00
#
_symmetry.space_group_name_H-M   'P 1'
#
loop_
_entity.id
_entity.type
_entity.pdbx_description
1 polymer ?
#
loop_
_entity_poly.entity_id
_entity_poly.type
_entity_poly.pdbx_seq_one_letter_code
_entity_poly.pdbx_strand_id
1 'polypeptide(L)' 'MAALVLEDGSVLQGRPFGAAVSTAGEVVFQTGMVGYPEALTDPSYKAQILVLTYPLIGNYGIPSDEEDEFGLS' A
#
# COMPACT_ATOMS: atom_id res chain seq x y z
N MET A 1 6.82 3.16 -16.64
CA MET A 1 7.00 4.35 -15.78
C MET A 1 5.63 4.71 -15.23
N ALA A 2 5.53 5.13 -13.97
CA ALA A 2 4.27 5.55 -13.35
C ALA A 2 4.48 6.90 -12.65
N ALA A 3 3.40 7.64 -12.40
CA ALA A 3 3.44 8.90 -11.68
C ALA A 3 2.23 9.04 -10.75
N LEU A 4 2.44 9.60 -9.56
CA LEU A 4 1.40 10.10 -8.67
C LEU A 4 1.22 11.59 -8.92
N VAL A 5 0.03 11.99 -9.35
CA VAL A 5 -0.32 13.38 -9.65
C VAL A 5 -1.33 13.84 -8.60
N LEU A 6 -1.02 14.94 -7.90
CA LEU A 6 -1.85 15.50 -6.86
C LEU A 6 -2.69 16.67 -7.40
N GLU A 7 -3.75 17.03 -6.68
CA GLU A 7 -4.67 18.10 -7.08
C GLU A 7 -4.00 19.48 -7.16
N ASP A 8 -2.94 19.69 -6.39
CA ASP A 8 -2.15 20.93 -6.35
C ASP A 8 -1.18 21.07 -7.54
N GLY A 9 -1.13 20.06 -8.43
CA GLY A 9 -0.24 20.00 -9.58
C GLY A 9 1.12 19.34 -9.29
N SER A 10 1.37 18.89 -8.05
CA SER A 10 2.58 18.13 -7.71
C SER A 10 2.61 16.79 -8.45
N VAL A 11 3.78 16.42 -8.99
CA VAL A 11 3.99 15.17 -9.74
C VAL A 11 5.17 14.41 -9.16
N LEU A 12 4.92 13.19 -8.66
CA LEU A 12 5.95 12.29 -8.17
C LEU A 12 6.11 11.11 -9.12
N GLN A 13 7.28 11.00 -9.75
CA GLN A 13 7.60 9.92 -10.69
C GLN A 13 8.10 8.68 -9.94
N GLY A 14 7.72 7.50 -10.43
CA GLY A 14 8.09 6.23 -9.80
C GLY A 14 8.16 5.05 -10.76
N ARG A 15 8.57 3.91 -10.20
CA ARG A 15 8.61 2.62 -10.89
C ARG A 15 7.41 1.79 -10.42
N PRO A 16 6.52 1.34 -11.31
CA PRO A 16 5.41 0.46 -10.91
C PRO A 16 5.93 -0.92 -10.51
N PHE A 17 5.32 -1.52 -9.50
CA PHE A 17 5.57 -2.91 -9.08
C PHE A 17 4.29 -3.75 -8.96
N GLY A 18 3.12 -3.11 -8.88
CA GLY A 18 1.80 -3.76 -8.82
C GLY A 18 1.11 -3.83 -10.19
N ALA A 19 -0.23 -3.79 -10.17
CA ALA A 19 -1.05 -3.89 -11.37
C ALA A 19 -0.81 -2.74 -12.37
N ALA A 20 -0.87 -3.04 -13.67
CA ALA A 20 -0.69 -2.08 -14.76
C ALA A 20 -1.98 -1.31 -15.08
N VAL A 21 -2.55 -0.65 -14.07
CA VAL A 21 -3.80 0.12 -14.18
C VAL A 21 -3.67 1.46 -13.47
N SER A 22 -4.35 2.48 -13.98
CA SER A 22 -4.47 3.78 -13.32
C SER A 22 -5.66 3.78 -12.36
N THR A 23 -5.50 4.42 -11.20
CA THR A 23 -6.57 4.62 -10.22
C THR A 23 -6.50 6.04 -9.65
N ALA A 24 -7.61 6.48 -9.07
CA ALA A 24 -7.73 7.77 -8.39
C ALA A 24 -8.36 7.56 -7.00
N GLY A 25 -8.01 8.41 -6.05
CA GLY A 25 -8.47 8.33 -4.67
C GLY A 25 -7.87 9.42 -3.81
N GLU A 26 -8.33 9.51 -2.56
CA GLU A 26 -7.74 10.40 -1.56
C GLU A 26 -6.34 9.89 -1.17
N VAL A 27 -5.32 10.75 -1.25
CA VAL A 27 -3.97 10.40 -0.83
C VAL A 27 -3.85 10.59 0.68
N VAL A 28 -3.56 9.50 1.39
CA VAL A 28 -3.36 9.49 2.85
C VAL A 28 -1.98 8.93 3.19
N PHE A 29 -1.46 9.26 4.36
CA PHE A 29 -0.21 8.68 4.85
C PHE A 29 -0.38 8.01 6.22
N GLN A 30 0.37 6.93 6.44
CA GLN A 30 0.40 6.19 7.70
C GLN A 30 1.83 6.10 8.23
N THR A 31 1.99 6.28 9.54
CA THR A 31 3.29 6.29 10.25
C THR A 31 3.73 4.92 10.78
N GLY A 32 2.93 3.87 10.57
CA GLY A 32 3.28 2.50 10.95
C GLY A 32 4.51 1.99 10.20
N MET A 33 5.43 1.36 10.93
CA MET A 33 6.68 0.81 10.36
C MET A 33 6.59 -0.67 9.98
N VAL A 34 5.53 -1.35 10.42
CA VAL A 34 5.27 -2.78 10.22
C VAL A 34 3.78 -2.97 9.91
N GLY A 35 3.39 -4.18 9.52
CA GLY A 35 1.99 -4.52 9.28
C GLY A 35 1.43 -3.95 7.96
N TYR A 36 2.26 -3.89 6.91
CA TYR A 36 1.77 -3.46 5.59
C TYR A 36 0.76 -4.44 4.96
N PRO A 37 0.77 -5.76 5.19
CA PRO A 37 -0.29 -6.63 4.70
C PRO A 37 -1.65 -6.24 5.28
N GLU A 38 -1.72 -6.05 6.59
CA GLU A 38 -2.93 -5.68 7.33
C GLU A 38 -3.40 -4.27 6.96
N ALA A 39 -2.47 -3.32 6.80
CA ALA A 39 -2.80 -1.98 6.34
C ALA A 39 -3.37 -1.98 4.91
N LEU A 40 -2.90 -2.87 4.02
CA LEU A 40 -3.42 -2.97 2.65
C LEU A 40 -4.78 -3.68 2.56
N THR A 41 -5.15 -4.47 3.55
CA THR A 41 -6.44 -5.19 3.61
C THR A 41 -7.48 -4.53 4.51
N ASP A 42 -7.11 -3.50 5.29
CA ASP A 42 -8.05 -2.76 6.15
C ASP A 42 -9.13 -2.04 5.30
N PRO A 43 -10.44 -2.37 5.52
CA PRO A 43 -11.55 -1.73 4.81
C PRO A 43 -11.61 -0.20 4.95
N SER A 44 -10.99 0.37 5.98
CA SER A 44 -10.95 1.81 6.24
C SER A 44 -10.22 2.57 5.14
N TYR A 45 -9.30 1.92 4.40
CA TYR A 45 -8.58 2.53 3.27
C TYR A 45 -9.32 2.41 1.93
N LYS A 46 -10.61 2.04 1.93
CA LYS A 46 -11.40 1.95 0.71
C LYS A 46 -11.39 3.28 -0.04
N ALA A 47 -11.05 3.21 -1.34
CA ALA A 47 -10.97 4.37 -2.25
C ALA A 47 -9.87 5.40 -1.88
N GLN A 48 -8.88 4.99 -1.08
CA GLN A 48 -7.72 5.80 -0.75
C GLN A 48 -6.45 5.26 -1.42
N ILE A 49 -5.49 6.16 -1.64
CA ILE A 49 -4.12 5.86 -2.06
C ILE A 49 -3.25 5.97 -0.81
N LEU A 50 -2.86 4.81 -0.27
CA LEU A 50 -2.08 4.73 0.96
C LEU A 50 -0.58 4.98 0.70
N VAL A 51 -0.01 5.96 1.40
CA VAL A 51 1.43 6.26 1.43
C VAL A 51 2.02 5.81 2.76
N LEU A 52 2.92 4.83 2.71
CA LEU A 52 3.63 4.35 3.90
C LEU A 52 4.88 5.21 4.12
N THR A 53 5.04 5.76 5.32
CA THR A 53 6.22 6.60 5.62
C THR A 53 7.49 5.77 5.83
N TYR A 54 7.35 4.48 6.16
CA TYR A 54 8.50 3.58 6.31
C TYR A 54 9.07 3.21 4.93
N PRO A 55 10.37 3.39 4.67
CA PRO A 55 10.92 3.31 3.32
C PRO A 55 11.06 1.88 2.79
N LEU A 56 11.08 0.85 3.66
CA LEU A 56 11.34 -0.53 3.28
C LEU A 56 10.06 -1.37 3.45
N ILE A 57 9.22 -1.37 2.42
CA ILE A 57 7.97 -2.14 2.39
C ILE A 57 8.16 -3.44 1.61
N GLY A 58 7.57 -4.54 2.08
CA GLY A 58 7.68 -5.86 1.45
C GLY A 58 8.85 -6.70 1.95
N ASN A 59 9.50 -6.32 3.05
CA ASN A 59 10.65 -7.02 3.62
C ASN A 59 10.37 -8.47 4.05
N TYR A 60 9.12 -8.82 4.38
CA TYR A 60 8.73 -10.16 4.80
C TYR A 60 7.71 -10.83 3.87
N GLY A 61 7.46 -10.27 2.68
CA GLY A 61 6.46 -10.80 1.76
C GLY A 61 5.01 -10.62 2.27
N ILE A 62 4.11 -11.51 1.85
CA ILE A 62 2.71 -11.56 2.29
C ILE A 62 2.52 -12.94 2.93
N PRO A 63 1.88 -13.03 4.11
CA PRO A 63 1.62 -14.33 4.73
C PRO A 63 0.59 -15.13 3.90
N SER A 64 0.45 -16.43 4.20
CA SER A 64 -0.52 -17.28 3.50
C SER A 64 -1.94 -17.00 3.97
N ASP A 65 -2.90 -17.05 3.06
CA ASP A 65 -4.32 -17.00 3.42
C ASP A 65 -4.79 -18.31 4.13
N GLU A 66 -3.91 -19.30 4.30
CA GLU A 66 -4.15 -20.55 5.03
C GLU A 66 -3.79 -20.37 6.51
N GLU A 67 -4.69 -20.76 7.42
CA GLU A 67 -4.41 -20.81 8.86
C GLU A 67 -3.36 -21.88 9.18
N ASP A 68 -2.32 -21.51 9.92
CA ASP A 68 -1.33 -22.43 10.44
C ASP A 68 -1.85 -23.24 11.65
N GLU A 69 -1.00 -24.12 12.20
CA GLU A 69 -1.36 -24.95 13.36
C GLU A 69 -1.67 -24.14 14.65
N PHE A 70 -1.34 -22.85 14.67
CA PHE A 70 -1.61 -21.92 15.76
C PHE A 70 -2.81 -21.00 15.46
N GLY A 71 -3.49 -21.20 14.33
CA GLY A 71 -4.61 -20.37 13.89
C GLY A 71 -4.17 -18.97 13.43
N LEU A 72 -2.93 -18.86 12.95
CA LEU A 72 -2.39 -17.62 12.39
C LEU A 72 -2.41 -17.72 10.86
N SER A 73 -3.00 -16.72 10.22
CA SER A 73 -2.97 -16.47 8.77
C SER A 73 -2.40 -15.09 8.53
#